data_AF-A0A841AGW5-F1
#
_entry.id   AF-A0A841AGW5-F1
#
_cell.length_a   1.000
_cell.length_b   1.000
_cell.length_c   1.000
_cell.angle_alpha   90.00
_cell.angle_beta   90.00
_cell.angle_gamma   90.00
#
_symmetry.space_group_name_H-M   'P 1'
#
loop_
_entity.id
_entity.type
_entity.pdbx_description
1 polymer ?
#
loop_
_entity_poly.entity_id
_entity_poly.type
_entity_poly.pdbx_seq_one_letter_code
_entity_poly.pdbx_strand_id
1 'polypeptide(L)'
;MSPEEAAALLGVSVDATPAEVERAYRRRARTVHPDRLVGASDGQITSAAGEFARLTRAHESMLRHLADRPVEAILEPEYGSRPAPPRWVILGWLGVILVAGVISFYGGVFPYSTADVVLRLLPLAAVATAYALTSKPVFYAATLALLAVSVLVTLALATFGSLIALGLLVLPVVGLLVLGRRARM
;
A
#
# COMPACT_ATOMS: atom_id res chain seq x y z
N MET A 1 21.20 -20.66 22.36
CA MET A 1 19.79 -20.28 22.49
C MET A 1 19.13 -20.71 21.20
N SER A 2 18.05 -21.47 21.29
CA SER A 2 17.32 -21.91 20.09
C SER A 2 16.44 -20.76 19.56
N PRO A 3 16.00 -20.81 18.28
CA PRO A 3 15.05 -19.85 17.73
C PRO A 3 13.73 -19.81 18.52
N GLU A 4 13.23 -20.96 18.99
CA GLU A 4 11.99 -21.08 19.77
C GLU A 4 12.11 -20.39 21.12
N GLU A 5 13.22 -20.62 21.83
CA GLU A 5 13.53 -19.95 23.10
C GLU A 5 13.65 -18.45 22.91
N ALA A 6 14.32 -18.02 21.83
CA ALA A 6 14.50 -16.61 21.50
C ALA A 6 13.17 -15.91 21.16
N ALA A 7 12.32 -16.56 20.38
CA ALA A 7 10.99 -16.09 20.01
C ALA A 7 10.09 -15.93 21.26
N ALA A 8 10.11 -16.91 22.17
CA ALA A 8 9.39 -16.84 23.44
C ALA A 8 9.91 -15.68 24.33
N LEU A 9 11.22 -15.48 24.39
CA LEU A 9 11.86 -14.38 25.12
C LEU A 9 11.48 -13.00 24.57
N LEU A 10 11.32 -12.88 23.25
CA LEU A 10 10.88 -11.66 22.58
C LEU A 10 9.36 -11.50 22.57
N GLY A 11 8.60 -12.58 22.78
CA GLY A 11 7.15 -12.61 22.73
C GLY A 11 6.62 -12.50 21.31
N VAL A 12 7.29 -13.17 20.36
CA VAL A 12 6.96 -13.20 18.93
C VAL A 12 6.89 -14.65 18.45
N SER A 13 6.34 -14.87 17.24
CA SER A 13 6.41 -16.18 16.58
C SER A 13 7.83 -16.52 16.15
N VAL A 14 8.16 -17.80 16.04
CA VAL A 14 9.43 -18.27 15.42
C VAL A 14 9.50 -17.85 13.95
N ASP A 15 8.33 -17.77 13.30
CA ASP A 15 8.17 -17.28 11.93
C ASP A 15 7.98 -15.75 11.84
N ALA A 16 8.18 -15.01 12.94
CA ALA A 16 8.01 -13.56 12.93
C ALA A 16 9.00 -12.89 11.96
N THR A 17 8.58 -11.79 11.37
CA THR A 17 9.43 -11.11 10.38
C THR A 17 10.52 -10.26 11.04
N PRO A 18 11.61 -9.92 10.33
CA PRO A 18 12.70 -9.12 10.91
C PRO A 18 12.22 -7.81 11.53
N ALA A 19 11.20 -7.19 10.91
CA ALA A 19 10.60 -5.96 11.42
C ALA A 19 9.80 -6.17 12.72
N GLU A 20 9.08 -7.28 12.85
CA GLU A 20 8.35 -7.64 14.07
C GLU A 20 9.31 -7.96 15.22
N VAL A 21 10.37 -8.71 14.92
CA VAL A 21 11.46 -9.03 15.84
C VAL A 21 12.12 -7.75 16.36
N GLU A 22 12.50 -6.82 15.47
CA GLU A 22 13.10 -5.52 15.84
C GLU A 22 12.14 -4.67 16.68
N ARG A 23 10.86 -4.65 16.33
CA ARG A 23 9.84 -3.88 17.06
C ARG A 23 9.61 -4.44 18.46
N ALA A 24 9.59 -5.77 18.61
CA ALA A 24 9.49 -6.45 19.90
C ALA A 24 10.74 -6.24 20.76
N TYR A 25 11.93 -6.35 20.18
CA TYR A 25 13.20 -6.06 20.83
C TYR A 25 13.21 -4.62 21.37
N ARG A 26 12.91 -3.61 20.54
CA ARG A 26 12.87 -2.20 20.98
C ARG A 26 11.88 -1.96 22.12
N ARG A 27 10.71 -2.59 22.08
CA ARG A 27 9.69 -2.46 23.13
C ARG A 27 10.20 -3.01 24.47
N ARG A 28 10.80 -4.20 24.46
CA ARG A 28 11.36 -4.82 25.67
C ARG A 28 12.63 -4.12 26.15
N ALA A 29 13.53 -3.75 25.25
CA ALA A 29 14.77 -3.03 25.56
C ALA A 29 14.49 -1.75 26.34
N ARG A 30 13.46 -0.98 25.96
CA ARG A 30 13.04 0.23 26.71
C ARG A 30 12.58 -0.06 28.14
N THR A 31 12.10 -1.27 28.41
CA THR A 31 11.57 -1.65 29.72
C THR A 31 12.67 -2.19 30.64
N VAL A 32 13.65 -2.89 30.05
CA VAL A 32 14.71 -3.62 30.78
C VAL A 32 16.03 -2.83 30.85
N HIS A 33 16.13 -1.66 30.22
CA HIS A 33 17.38 -0.92 30.12
C HIS A 33 17.97 -0.53 31.50
N PRO A 34 19.26 -0.84 31.78
CA PRO A 34 19.88 -0.56 33.07
C PRO A 34 19.93 0.95 33.40
N ASP A 35 20.02 1.83 32.40
CA ASP A 35 19.98 3.30 32.61
C ASP A 35 18.68 3.82 33.23
N ARG A 36 17.62 3.02 33.30
CA ARG A 36 16.38 3.40 34.02
C ARG A 36 16.50 3.21 35.53
N LEU A 37 17.53 2.54 36.01
CA LEU A 37 17.76 2.22 37.42
C LEU A 37 18.61 3.30 38.10
N VAL A 38 18.08 4.53 38.19
CA VAL A 38 18.73 5.61 38.93
C VAL A 38 18.60 5.34 40.44
N GLY A 39 19.72 5.18 41.14
CA GLY A 39 19.77 4.94 42.59
C GLY A 39 19.52 3.50 43.03
N ALA A 40 19.53 2.54 42.10
CA ALA A 40 19.42 1.12 42.41
C ALA A 40 20.73 0.54 42.96
N SER A 41 20.66 -0.58 43.68
CA SER A 41 21.85 -1.27 44.19
C SER A 41 22.64 -1.95 43.07
N ASP A 42 23.93 -2.19 43.29
CA ASP A 42 24.82 -2.87 42.33
C ASP A 42 24.26 -4.24 41.89
N GLY A 43 23.58 -4.95 42.81
CA GLY A 43 22.91 -6.22 42.50
C GLY A 43 21.74 -6.06 41.52
N GLN A 44 20.96 -4.98 41.64
CA GLN A 44 19.85 -4.68 40.72
C GLN A 44 20.36 -4.27 39.34
N ILE A 45 21.42 -3.46 39.28
CA ILE A 45 22.07 -3.04 38.02
C ILE A 45 22.63 -4.27 37.30
N THR A 46 23.35 -5.14 38.04
CA THR A 46 23.93 -6.37 37.47
C THR A 46 22.85 -7.32 36.94
N SER A 47 21.74 -7.48 37.68
CA SER A 47 20.60 -8.29 37.24
C SER A 47 19.94 -7.75 35.96
N ALA A 48 19.70 -6.43 35.90
CA ALA A 48 19.12 -5.79 34.72
C ALA A 48 20.05 -5.84 33.50
N ALA A 49 21.36 -5.65 33.69
CA ALA A 49 22.36 -5.84 32.65
C ALA A 49 22.36 -7.29 32.12
N GLY A 50 22.24 -8.27 33.02
CA GLY A 50 22.11 -9.69 32.65
C GLY A 50 20.83 -10.00 31.87
N GLU A 51 19.71 -9.36 32.23
CA GLU A 51 18.44 -9.50 31.52
C GLU A 51 18.48 -8.84 30.14
N PHE A 52 19.06 -7.65 30.04
CA PHE A 52 19.29 -6.98 28.78
C PHE A 52 20.20 -7.80 27.86
N ALA A 53 21.29 -8.36 28.38
CA ALA A 53 22.19 -9.24 27.62
C ALA A 53 21.49 -10.53 27.15
N ARG A 54 20.55 -11.09 27.94
CA ARG A 54 19.70 -12.20 27.49
C ARG A 54 18.79 -11.79 26.34
N LEU A 55 18.18 -10.61 26.43
CA LEU A 55 17.30 -10.06 25.40
C LEU A 55 18.04 -9.82 24.08
N THR A 56 19.24 -9.25 24.12
CA THR A 56 20.08 -9.03 22.92
C THR A 56 20.47 -10.35 22.26
N ARG A 57 20.84 -11.38 23.03
CA ARG A 57 21.13 -12.70 22.49
C ARG A 57 19.92 -13.36 21.81
N ALA A 58 18.72 -13.15 22.35
CA ALA A 58 17.48 -13.61 21.71
C ALA A 58 17.25 -12.90 20.37
N HIS A 59 17.47 -11.59 20.33
CA HIS A 59 17.37 -10.80 19.10
C HIS A 59 18.32 -11.31 18.00
N GLU A 60 19.60 -11.48 18.31
CA GLU A 60 20.61 -11.98 17.37
C GLU A 60 20.33 -13.42 16.91
N SER A 61 19.79 -14.27 17.79
CA SER A 61 19.42 -15.65 17.45
C SER A 61 18.28 -15.69 16.43
N MET A 62 17.26 -14.83 16.61
CA MET A 62 16.15 -14.72 15.65
C MET A 62 16.62 -14.19 14.29
N LEU A 63 17.45 -13.15 14.26
CA LEU A 63 17.94 -12.60 13.00
C LEU A 63 18.79 -13.60 12.23
N ARG A 64 19.61 -14.41 12.92
CA ARG A 64 20.36 -15.51 12.29
C ARG A 64 19.44 -16.59 11.75
N HIS A 65 18.44 -17.02 12.52
CA HIS A 65 17.45 -18.00 12.06
C HIS A 65 16.74 -17.53 10.79
N LEU A 66 16.33 -16.26 10.74
CA LEU A 66 15.66 -15.68 9.58
C LEU A 66 16.60 -15.51 8.37
N ALA A 67 17.89 -15.26 8.59
CA ALA A 67 18.89 -15.19 7.53
C ALA A 67 19.22 -16.57 6.93
N ASP A 68 19.18 -17.63 7.75
CA ASP A 68 19.40 -19.02 7.33
C ASP A 68 18.17 -19.66 6.66
N ARG A 69 17.02 -18.96 6.61
CA ARG A 69 15.85 -19.45 5.88
C ARG A 69 16.19 -19.49 4.38
N PRO A 70 15.86 -20.59 3.67
CA PRO A 70 16.09 -20.70 2.24
C PRO A 70 15.41 -19.51 1.54
N VAL A 71 16.10 -18.92 0.56
CA VAL A 71 15.66 -17.71 -0.16
C VAL A 71 14.23 -17.84 -0.71
N GLU A 72 13.77 -19.06 -1.05
CA GLU A 72 12.37 -19.36 -1.36
C GLU A 72 11.35 -18.84 -0.33
N ALA A 73 11.66 -18.88 0.97
CA ALA A 73 10.80 -18.38 2.04
C ALA A 73 10.93 -16.85 2.27
N ILE A 74 11.99 -16.23 1.76
CA ILE A 74 12.25 -14.78 1.79
C ILE A 74 11.62 -14.10 0.56
N LEU A 75 11.40 -14.87 -0.52
CA LEU A 75 10.73 -14.46 -1.76
C LEU A 75 9.20 -14.56 -1.68
N GLU A 76 8.63 -15.05 -0.59
CA GLU A 76 7.28 -14.67 -0.20
C GLU A 76 7.40 -13.29 0.45
N PRO A 77 7.24 -12.17 -0.31
CA PRO A 77 7.11 -10.89 0.35
C PRO A 77 5.95 -11.04 1.34
N GLU A 78 6.17 -10.53 2.54
CA GLU A 78 5.16 -10.28 3.53
C GLU A 78 4.07 -9.42 2.86
N TYR A 79 3.15 -10.09 2.15
CA TYR A 79 1.86 -9.60 1.67
C TYR A 79 1.01 -9.42 2.92
N GLY A 80 1.50 -8.62 3.86
CA GLY A 80 0.70 -8.08 4.94
C GLY A 80 -0.50 -7.46 4.25
N SER A 81 -1.65 -8.09 4.45
CA SER A 81 -2.91 -7.71 3.84
C SER A 81 -3.18 -6.25 4.19
N ARG A 82 -2.72 -5.33 3.34
CA ARG A 82 -2.96 -3.90 3.53
C ARG A 82 -4.48 -3.74 3.50
N PRO A 83 -5.06 -3.01 4.46
CA PRO A 83 -6.50 -2.81 4.47
C PRO A 83 -6.92 -2.24 3.12
N ALA A 84 -7.94 -2.86 2.52
CA ALA A 84 -8.50 -2.38 1.27
C ALA A 84 -8.76 -0.87 1.38
N PRO A 85 -8.49 -0.09 0.32
CA PRO A 85 -8.71 1.34 0.38
C PRO A 85 -10.16 1.63 0.77
N PRO A 86 -10.39 2.58 1.70
CA PRO A 86 -11.73 2.79 2.21
C PRO A 86 -12.64 3.31 1.08
N ARG A 87 -13.88 2.80 1.04
CA ARG A 87 -14.82 2.98 -0.09
C ARG A 87 -15.06 4.46 -0.46
N TRP A 88 -14.94 5.39 0.48
CA TRP A 88 -15.09 6.83 0.23
C TRP A 88 -13.98 7.41 -0.65
N VAL A 89 -12.76 6.84 -0.66
CA VAL A 89 -11.69 7.25 -1.58
C VAL A 89 -12.06 6.89 -3.01
N ILE A 90 -12.63 5.69 -3.20
CA ILE A 90 -13.10 5.22 -4.51
C ILE A 90 -14.28 6.09 -5.00
N LEU A 91 -15.24 6.35 -4.12
CA LEU A 91 -16.39 7.22 -4.42
C LEU A 91 -15.94 8.67 -4.74
N GLY A 92 -14.92 9.19 -4.04
CA GLY A 92 -14.35 10.50 -4.32
C GLY A 92 -13.78 10.57 -5.74
N TRP A 93 -13.02 9.56 -6.17
CA TRP A 93 -12.49 9.50 -7.52
C TRP A 93 -13.57 9.32 -8.60
N LEU A 94 -14.60 8.51 -8.33
CA LEU A 94 -15.77 8.39 -9.21
C LEU A 94 -16.51 9.73 -9.33
N GLY A 95 -16.61 10.50 -8.25
CA GLY A 95 -17.17 11.85 -8.26
C GLY A 95 -16.38 12.80 -9.17
N VAL A 96 -15.05 12.76 -9.14
CA VAL A 96 -14.22 13.58 -10.03
C VAL A 96 -14.41 13.17 -11.51
N ILE A 97 -14.50 11.86 -11.80
CA ILE A 97 -14.78 11.38 -13.16
C ILE A 97 -16.17 11.85 -13.63
N LEU A 98 -17.17 11.81 -12.74
CA LEU A 98 -18.51 12.31 -13.04
C LEU A 98 -18.51 13.80 -13.37
N VAL A 99 -17.81 14.61 -12.56
CA VAL A 99 -17.68 16.06 -12.80
C VAL A 99 -16.97 16.33 -14.14
N ALA A 100 -15.88 15.63 -14.43
CA ALA A 100 -15.19 15.73 -15.71
C ALA A 100 -16.13 15.37 -16.89
N GLY A 101 -16.98 14.36 -16.72
CA GLY A 101 -18.00 13.99 -17.70
C GLY A 101 -19.07 15.05 -17.92
N VAL A 102 -19.55 15.71 -16.86
CA VAL A 102 -20.51 16.81 -16.95
C VAL A 102 -19.90 18.01 -17.70
N ILE A 103 -18.65 18.39 -17.37
CA ILE A 103 -17.94 19.47 -18.06
C ILE A 103 -17.74 19.13 -19.54
N SER A 104 -17.37 17.88 -19.84
CA SER A 104 -17.22 17.40 -21.22
C SER A 104 -18.54 17.42 -21.99
N PHE A 105 -19.65 17.07 -21.34
CA PHE A 105 -20.99 17.07 -21.93
C PHE A 105 -21.43 18.47 -22.37
N TYR A 106 -21.29 19.46 -21.49
CA TYR A 106 -21.69 20.84 -21.78
C TYR A 106 -20.67 21.61 -22.64
N GLY A 107 -19.41 21.16 -22.67
CA GLY A 107 -18.32 21.77 -23.43
C GLY A 107 -18.06 21.16 -24.82
N GLY A 108 -18.81 20.12 -25.22
CA GLY A 108 -18.65 19.40 -26.49
C GLY A 108 -19.54 19.92 -27.62
N VAL A 109 -19.16 19.64 -28.87
CA VAL A 109 -19.97 19.98 -30.06
C VAL A 109 -21.09 18.93 -30.25
N PHE A 110 -22.34 19.38 -30.34
CA PHE A 110 -23.51 18.54 -30.69
C PHE A 110 -23.25 17.84 -32.05
N PRO A 111 -23.47 16.52 -32.26
CA PRO A 111 -24.40 15.59 -31.58
C PRO A 111 -23.77 14.49 -30.69
N TYR A 112 -22.48 14.58 -30.32
CA TYR A 112 -21.75 13.47 -29.69
C TYR A 112 -21.80 13.42 -28.15
N SER A 113 -22.48 14.34 -27.47
CA SER A 113 -22.31 14.57 -26.03
C SER A 113 -22.76 13.40 -25.15
N THR A 114 -23.90 12.76 -25.42
CA THR A 114 -24.42 11.67 -24.57
C THR A 114 -23.73 10.34 -24.85
N ALA A 115 -23.51 10.02 -26.11
CA ALA A 115 -22.91 8.75 -26.52
C ALA A 115 -21.42 8.69 -26.13
N ASP A 116 -20.68 9.80 -26.27
CA ASP A 116 -19.26 9.85 -25.90
C ASP A 116 -19.06 9.68 -24.38
N VAL A 117 -19.88 10.35 -23.56
CA VAL A 117 -19.84 10.18 -22.09
C VAL A 117 -20.14 8.73 -21.69
N VAL A 118 -21.17 8.12 -22.26
CA VAL A 118 -21.59 6.76 -21.90
C VAL A 118 -20.62 5.69 -22.41
N LEU A 119 -20.10 5.83 -23.64
CA LEU A 119 -19.23 4.83 -24.25
C LEU A 119 -17.77 4.94 -23.79
N ARG A 120 -17.34 6.10 -23.29
CA ARG A 120 -15.94 6.34 -22.94
C ARG A 120 -15.72 6.41 -21.43
N LEU A 121 -16.53 7.20 -20.71
CA LEU A 121 -16.28 7.48 -19.30
C LEU A 121 -16.77 6.36 -18.40
N LEU A 122 -17.94 5.78 -18.67
CA LEU A 122 -18.49 4.68 -17.87
C LEU A 122 -17.58 3.43 -17.91
N PRO A 123 -17.13 2.94 -19.07
CA PRO A 123 -16.20 1.82 -19.13
C PRO A 123 -14.87 2.13 -18.46
N LEU A 124 -14.31 3.32 -18.69
CA LEU A 124 -13.05 3.73 -18.06
C LEU A 124 -13.17 3.75 -16.53
N ALA A 125 -14.24 4.34 -16.00
CA ALA A 125 -14.51 4.39 -14.56
C ALA A 125 -14.69 2.99 -13.96
N ALA A 126 -15.48 2.14 -14.62
CA ALA A 126 -15.74 0.77 -14.18
C ALA A 126 -14.46 -0.08 -14.15
N VAL A 127 -13.66 -0.02 -15.21
CA VAL A 127 -12.42 -0.80 -15.34
C VAL A 127 -11.32 -0.28 -14.40
N ALA A 128 -11.19 1.04 -14.26
CA ALA A 128 -10.24 1.64 -13.30
C ALA A 128 -10.61 1.29 -11.85
N THR A 129 -11.91 1.28 -11.53
CA THR A 129 -12.41 0.84 -10.21
C THR A 129 -12.17 -0.65 -9.98
N ALA A 130 -12.45 -1.49 -10.99
CA ALA A 130 -12.17 -2.91 -10.92
C ALA A 130 -10.67 -3.19 -10.71
N TYR A 131 -9.78 -2.43 -11.36
CA TYR A 131 -8.35 -2.51 -11.10
C TYR A 131 -7.99 -2.08 -9.67
N ALA A 132 -8.54 -0.97 -9.18
CA ALA A 132 -8.29 -0.49 -7.83
C ALA A 132 -8.74 -1.48 -6.74
N LEU A 133 -9.78 -2.28 -7.02
CA LEU A 133 -10.30 -3.29 -6.10
C LEU A 133 -9.61 -4.66 -6.20
N THR A 134 -9.19 -5.06 -7.40
CA THR A 134 -8.73 -6.44 -7.67
C THR A 134 -7.24 -6.56 -7.98
N SER A 135 -6.58 -5.45 -8.32
CA SER A 135 -5.16 -5.38 -8.72
C SER A 135 -4.75 -6.32 -9.85
N LYS A 136 -5.71 -6.87 -10.61
CA LYS A 136 -5.41 -7.81 -11.71
C LYS A 136 -4.80 -7.06 -12.91
N PRO A 137 -3.75 -7.62 -13.56
CA PRO A 137 -3.04 -6.95 -14.65
C PRO A 137 -3.93 -6.70 -15.89
N VAL A 138 -4.95 -7.53 -16.10
CA VAL A 138 -5.92 -7.37 -17.20
C VAL A 138 -6.65 -6.03 -17.10
N PHE A 139 -7.11 -5.65 -15.90
CA PHE A 139 -7.80 -4.38 -15.70
C PHE A 139 -6.87 -3.17 -15.78
N TYR A 140 -5.59 -3.34 -15.42
CA TYR A 140 -4.57 -2.30 -15.64
C TYR A 140 -4.39 -2.00 -17.12
N ALA A 141 -4.16 -3.04 -17.94
CA ALA A 141 -3.99 -2.89 -19.38
C ALA A 141 -5.24 -2.30 -20.04
N ALA A 142 -6.43 -2.76 -19.63
CA ALA A 142 -7.70 -2.23 -20.12
C ALA A 142 -7.92 -0.75 -19.73
N THR A 143 -7.54 -0.34 -18.50
CA THR A 143 -7.60 1.07 -18.08
C THR A 143 -6.69 1.95 -18.93
N LEU A 144 -5.46 1.49 -19.21
CA LEU A 144 -4.52 2.23 -20.06
C LEU A 144 -5.03 2.34 -21.50
N ALA A 145 -5.57 1.26 -22.06
CA ALA A 145 -6.13 1.27 -23.41
C ALA A 145 -7.31 2.26 -23.52
N LEU A 146 -8.25 2.22 -22.58
CA LEU A 146 -9.40 3.14 -22.54
C LEU A 146 -8.97 4.60 -22.32
N LEU A 147 -7.95 4.84 -21.50
CA LEU A 147 -7.38 6.17 -21.31
C LEU A 147 -6.70 6.67 -22.59
N ALA A 148 -5.94 5.83 -23.29
CA ALA A 148 -5.27 6.20 -24.53
C ALA A 148 -6.27 6.52 -25.64
N VAL A 149 -7.28 5.67 -25.84
CA VAL A 149 -8.40 5.93 -26.76
C VAL A 149 -9.08 7.24 -26.38
N SER A 150 -9.26 7.48 -25.08
CA SER A 150 -9.84 8.72 -24.58
C SER A 150 -9.03 9.95 -24.98
N VAL A 151 -7.72 9.94 -24.73
CA VAL A 151 -6.83 11.02 -25.13
C VAL A 151 -6.91 11.27 -26.64
N LEU A 152 -6.83 10.22 -27.45
CA LEU A 152 -6.85 10.32 -28.92
C LEU A 152 -8.15 10.94 -29.45
N VAL A 153 -9.31 10.45 -28.99
CA VAL A 153 -10.61 10.97 -29.41
C VAL A 153 -10.78 12.42 -28.97
N THR A 154 -10.34 12.77 -27.75
CA THR A 154 -10.40 14.17 -27.29
C THR A 154 -9.50 15.09 -28.11
N LEU A 155 -8.30 14.65 -28.49
CA LEU A 155 -7.41 15.44 -29.33
C LEU A 155 -7.96 15.62 -30.76
N ALA A 156 -8.57 14.58 -31.31
CA ALA A 156 -9.19 14.65 -32.66
C ALA A 156 -10.39 15.60 -32.71
N LEU A 157 -11.11 15.74 -31.59
CA LEU A 157 -12.32 16.55 -31.45
C LEU A 157 -12.11 17.77 -30.56
N ALA A 158 -10.87 18.26 -30.46
CA ALA A 158 -10.45 19.21 -29.44
C ALA A 158 -11.35 20.45 -29.39
N THR A 159 -12.04 20.62 -28.26
CA THR A 159 -12.74 21.84 -27.87
C THR A 159 -12.15 22.34 -26.56
N PHE A 160 -12.32 23.63 -26.27
CA PHE A 160 -11.87 24.19 -24.99
C PHE A 160 -12.41 23.38 -23.79
N GLY A 161 -13.68 22.99 -23.84
CA GLY A 161 -14.30 22.17 -22.81
C GLY A 161 -13.75 20.75 -22.72
N SER A 162 -13.50 20.09 -23.86
CA SER A 162 -12.99 18.70 -23.86
C SER A 162 -11.53 18.61 -23.41
N LEU A 163 -10.72 19.63 -23.65
CA LEU A 163 -9.34 19.72 -23.16
C LEU A 163 -9.28 19.92 -21.64
N ILE A 164 -10.15 20.77 -21.07
CA ILE A 164 -10.26 20.94 -19.61
C ILE A 164 -10.73 19.64 -18.95
N ALA A 165 -11.75 19.00 -19.53
CA ALA A 165 -12.26 17.71 -19.04
C ALA A 165 -11.17 16.62 -19.06
N LEU A 166 -10.31 16.61 -20.10
CA LEU A 166 -9.17 15.68 -20.18
C LEU A 166 -8.18 15.87 -19.03
N GLY A 167 -7.80 17.12 -18.73
CA GLY A 167 -6.91 17.43 -17.61
C GLY A 167 -7.47 16.95 -16.27
N LEU A 168 -8.77 17.19 -16.04
CA LEU A 168 -9.47 16.74 -14.83
C LEU A 168 -9.62 15.22 -14.76
N LEU A 169 -9.69 14.53 -15.89
CA LEU A 169 -9.87 13.07 -15.98
C LEU A 169 -8.57 12.30 -15.74
N VAL A 170 -7.42 12.84 -16.13
CA VAL A 170 -6.13 12.18 -15.91
C VAL A 170 -5.85 11.97 -14.41
N LEU A 171 -6.19 12.98 -13.59
CA LEU A 171 -5.94 12.96 -12.15
C LEU A 171 -6.60 11.77 -11.40
N PRO A 172 -7.92 11.52 -11.51
CA PRO A 172 -8.57 10.36 -10.89
C PRO A 172 -8.11 9.02 -11.45
N VAL A 173 -7.82 8.94 -12.74
CA VAL A 173 -7.33 7.69 -13.35
C VAL A 173 -5.97 7.33 -12.79
N VAL A 174 -5.04 8.29 -12.70
CA VAL A 174 -3.74 8.08 -12.06
C VAL A 174 -3.90 7.72 -10.59
N GLY A 175 -4.81 8.39 -9.86
CA GLY A 175 -5.12 8.08 -8.46
C GLY A 175 -5.56 6.63 -8.26
N LEU A 176 -6.50 6.13 -9.07
CA LEU A 176 -6.99 4.75 -9.04
C LEU A 176 -5.91 3.74 -9.46
N LEU A 177 -5.08 4.07 -10.45
CA LEU A 177 -3.96 3.23 -10.87
C LEU A 177 -2.89 3.09 -9.78
N VAL A 178 -2.56 4.18 -9.08
CA VAL A 178 -1.64 4.17 -7.93
C VAL A 178 -2.22 3.32 -6.81
N LEU A 179 -3.53 3.44 -6.54
CA LEU A 179 -4.23 2.65 -5.53
C LEU A 179 -4.13 1.14 -5.84
N GLY A 180 -4.46 0.73 -7.06
CA GLY A 180 -4.37 -0.66 -7.49
C GLY A 180 -2.95 -1.20 -7.53
N ARG A 181 -1.96 -0.36 -7.91
CA ARG A 181 -0.53 -0.74 -7.92
C ARG A 181 0.01 -0.94 -6.50
N ARG A 182 -0.38 -0.09 -5.54
CA ARG A 182 -0.03 -0.22 -4.11
C ARG A 182 -0.64 -1.44 -3.43
N ALA A 183 -1.73 -1.99 -3.97
CA ALA A 183 -2.32 -3.24 -3.52
C ALA A 183 -1.68 -4.48 -4.16
N ARG A 184 -0.85 -4.31 -5.21
CA ARG A 184 -0.06 -5.38 -5.86
C ARG A 184 1.39 -5.47 -5.34
N MET A 185 1.86 -4.46 -4.61
CA MET A 185 3.20 -4.38 -4.02
C MET A 185 3.14 -4.53 -2.50
#